data_AF-A0A7V8CX16-F1
#
_entry.id   AF-A0A7V8CX16-F1
#
_cell.length_a   1.000
_cell.length_b   1.000
_cell.length_c   1.000
_cell.angle_alpha   90.00
_cell.angle_beta   90.00
_cell.angle_gamma   90.00
#
_symmetry.space_group_name_H-M   'P 1'
#
loop_
_entity.id
_entity.type
_entity.pdbx_description
1 polymer ?
#
loop_
_entity_poly.entity_id
_entity_poly.type
_entity_poly.pdbx_seq_one_letter_code
_entity_poly.pdbx_strand_id
1 'polypeptide(L)'
;MTSYYISRVSIAVGMGAIAWMAGSPWWAGLAIAVAVGGLFLWAPHSGRYTVQPAKGAAPLRCDERGRQIMLVAARNALLASSLALAGGMIYAALAEITTMPVSLLGLPLGIATASYIASDLWLRHS
;
A
#
# COMPACT_ATOMS: atom_id res chain seq x y z
N MET A 1 20.13 15.04 -1.45
CA MET A 1 19.53 13.80 -0.90
C MET A 1 19.33 13.84 0.61
N THR A 2 20.20 14.49 1.38
CA THR A 2 20.09 14.57 2.86
C THR A 2 18.75 15.14 3.36
N SER A 3 18.26 16.23 2.74
CA SER A 3 16.96 16.84 3.06
C SER A 3 15.77 15.88 2.83
N TYR A 4 15.86 15.01 1.82
CA TYR A 4 14.85 13.98 1.55
C TYR A 4 14.80 12.94 2.68
N TYR A 5 15.94 12.39 3.09
CA TYR A 5 15.98 11.39 4.16
C TYR A 5 15.49 11.94 5.50
N ILE A 6 15.87 13.16 5.86
CA ILE A 6 15.40 13.82 7.08
C ILE A 6 13.86 13.96 7.07
N SER A 7 13.30 14.41 5.94
CA SER A 7 11.85 14.54 5.78
C SER A 7 11.11 13.19 5.82
N ARG A 8 11.70 12.13 5.28
CA ARG A 8 11.08 10.79 5.29
C ARG A 8 11.16 10.10 6.64
N VAL A 9 12.24 10.30 7.37
CA VAL A 9 12.38 9.84 8.76
C VAL A 9 11.36 10.54 9.65
N SER A 10 11.18 11.86 9.52
CA SER A 10 10.20 12.58 10.34
C SER A 10 8.75 12.15 10.06
N ILE A 11 8.40 11.88 8.81
CA ILE A 11 7.09 11.30 8.44
C ILE A 11 6.92 9.90 9.04
N ALA A 12 7.94 9.03 8.92
CA ALA A 12 7.89 7.68 9.45
C ALA A 12 7.72 7.65 10.98
N VAL A 13 8.48 8.49 11.70
CA VAL A 13 8.36 8.68 13.14
C VAL A 13 6.97 9.22 13.51
N GLY A 14 6.47 10.21 12.75
CA GLY A 14 5.13 10.75 12.94
C GLY A 14 4.03 9.70 12.81
N MET A 15 4.12 8.81 11.81
CA MET A 15 3.16 7.71 11.65
C MET A 15 3.23 6.71 12.80
N GLY A 16 4.42 6.36 13.28
CA GLY A 16 4.58 5.50 14.46
C GLY A 16 4.01 6.13 15.74
N ALA A 17 4.20 7.44 15.92
CA ALA A 17 3.64 8.20 17.03
C ALA A 17 2.11 8.25 16.98
N ILE A 18 1.51 8.47 15.81
CA ILE A 18 0.05 8.43 15.62
C ILE A 18 -0.50 7.04 15.99
N ALA A 19 0.14 5.97 15.54
CA ALA A 19 -0.28 4.61 15.87
C ALA A 19 -0.25 4.35 17.39
N TRP A 20 0.80 4.82 18.08
CA TRP A 20 0.87 4.75 19.54
C TRP A 20 -0.23 5.56 20.23
N MET A 21 -0.49 6.80 19.77
CA MET A 21 -1.59 7.63 20.28
C MET A 21 -2.97 7.03 20.03
N ALA A 22 -3.14 6.24 18.96
CA ALA A 22 -4.36 5.49 18.67
C ALA A 22 -4.55 4.25 19.57
N GLY A 23 -3.67 4.04 20.56
CA GLY A 23 -3.75 2.94 21.51
C GLY A 23 -3.03 1.67 21.07
N SER A 24 -2.24 1.70 19.99
CA SER A 24 -1.39 0.56 19.64
C SER A 24 -0.25 0.40 20.65
N PRO A 25 0.19 -0.84 20.91
CA PRO A 25 1.36 -1.06 21.74
C PRO A 25 2.60 -0.41 21.10
N TRP A 26 3.54 0.04 21.94
CA TRP A 26 4.72 0.80 21.51
C TRP A 26 5.56 0.06 20.44
N TRP A 27 5.63 -1.27 20.52
CA TRP A 27 6.33 -2.10 19.54
C TRP A 27 5.65 -2.08 18.16
N ALA A 28 4.32 -1.95 18.10
CA ALA A 28 3.60 -1.84 16.83
C ALA A 28 3.82 -0.47 16.19
N GLY A 29 3.82 0.60 16.99
CA GLY A 29 4.20 1.94 16.52
C GLY A 29 5.64 1.98 15.98
N LEU A 30 6.58 1.33 16.68
CA LEU A 30 7.96 1.17 16.22
C LEU A 30 8.03 0.38 14.91
N ALA A 31 7.32 -0.75 14.80
CA ALA A 31 7.29 -1.56 13.60
C ALA A 31 6.76 -0.79 12.38
N ILE A 32 5.71 0.03 12.56
CA ILE A 32 5.17 0.92 11.52
C ILE A 32 6.21 1.95 11.10
N ALA A 33 6.87 2.62 12.05
CA ALA A 33 7.89 3.62 11.75
C ALA A 33 9.07 3.01 10.98
N VAL A 34 9.53 1.81 11.38
CA VAL A 34 10.61 1.09 10.68
C VAL A 34 10.17 0.64 9.29
N ALA A 35 8.96 0.10 9.14
CA ALA A 35 8.44 -0.35 7.84
C ALA A 35 8.30 0.82 6.85
N VAL A 36 7.70 1.93 7.29
CA VAL A 36 7.55 3.15 6.48
C VAL A 36 8.91 3.76 6.14
N GLY A 37 9.83 3.81 7.11
CA GLY A 37 11.21 4.27 6.89
C GLY A 37 11.94 3.41 5.86
N GLY A 38 11.86 2.09 5.98
CA GLY A 38 12.42 1.13 5.03
C GLY A 38 11.87 1.31 3.62
N LEU A 39 10.55 1.52 3.48
CA LEU A 39 9.94 1.84 2.19
C LEU A 39 10.51 3.11 1.56
N PHE A 40 10.75 4.16 2.36
CA PHE A 40 11.35 5.40 1.85
C PHE A 40 12.82 5.25 1.47
N LEU A 41 13.58 4.39 2.16
CA LEU A 41 14.97 4.08 1.77
C LEU A 41 15.02 3.24 0.50
N TRP A 42 14.05 2.34 0.32
CA TRP A 42 13.95 1.48 -0.85
C TRP A 42 13.44 2.21 -2.10
N ALA A 43 12.53 3.17 -1.95
CA ALA A 43 11.92 3.92 -3.06
C ALA A 43 12.92 4.52 -4.08
N PRO A 44 14.02 5.20 -3.69
CA PRO A 44 15.00 5.69 -4.67
C PRO A 44 15.77 4.57 -5.40
N HIS A 45 15.91 3.40 -4.79
CA HIS A 45 16.65 2.26 -5.34
C HIS A 45 15.77 1.31 -6.16
N SER A 46 14.45 1.42 -6.07
CA SER A 46 13.52 0.48 -6.69
C SER A 46 13.37 0.66 -8.20
N GLY A 47 14.02 1.66 -8.82
CA GLY A 47 13.87 1.99 -10.23
C GLY A 47 12.47 2.50 -10.64
N ARG A 48 11.60 2.78 -9.66
CA ARG A 48 10.19 3.19 -9.88
C ARG A 48 10.04 4.69 -10.12
N TYR A 49 11.06 5.46 -9.77
CA TYR A 49 11.00 6.90 -9.71
C TYR A 49 12.19 7.50 -10.46
N THR A 50 11.92 8.53 -11.25
CA THR A 50 12.95 9.43 -11.76
C THR A 50 13.37 10.37 -10.64
N VAL A 51 14.67 10.42 -10.37
CA VAL A 51 15.24 11.22 -9.31
C VAL A 51 15.58 12.61 -9.86
N GLN A 52 14.82 13.62 -9.44
CA GLN A 52 15.05 15.04 -9.76
C GLN A 52 15.64 15.76 -8.54
N PRO A 53 16.98 15.78 -8.38
CA PRO A 53 17.63 16.36 -7.20
C PRO A 53 17.33 17.85 -7.00
N ALA A 54 16.97 18.58 -8.07
CA ALA A 54 16.57 19.98 -8.03
C ALA A 54 15.31 20.26 -7.17
N LYS A 55 14.52 19.23 -6.81
CA LYS A 55 13.30 19.37 -6.00
C LYS A 55 13.50 19.16 -4.49
N GLY A 56 14.74 19.10 -4.01
CA GLY A 56 15.06 19.10 -2.58
C GLY A 56 14.44 17.92 -1.81
N ALA A 57 13.42 18.19 -0.99
CA ALA A 57 12.76 17.22 -0.11
C ALA A 57 11.80 16.26 -0.85
N ALA A 58 11.40 16.57 -2.09
CA ALA A 58 10.55 15.70 -2.93
C ALA A 58 11.22 15.40 -4.29
N PRO A 59 12.40 14.76 -4.30
CA PRO A 59 13.15 14.52 -5.53
C PRO A 59 12.56 13.39 -6.37
N LEU A 60 11.74 12.51 -5.80
CA LEU A 60 11.17 11.37 -6.52
C LEU A 60 9.96 11.81 -7.36
N ARG A 61 10.04 11.60 -8.66
CA ARG A 61 8.89 11.65 -9.58
C ARG A 61 8.58 10.25 -10.06
N CYS A 62 7.30 9.87 -10.11
CA CYS A 62 6.93 8.64 -10.81
C CYS A 62 7.40 8.73 -12.26
N ASP A 63 8.06 7.67 -12.72
CA ASP A 63 8.27 7.47 -14.15
C ASP A 63 6.90 7.20 -14.83
N GLU A 64 6.75 7.61 -16.09
CA GLU A 64 5.47 7.49 -16.82
C GLU A 64 5.07 6.01 -16.95
N ARG A 65 6.04 5.13 -17.24
CA ARG A 65 5.84 3.68 -17.22
C ARG A 65 5.42 3.18 -15.84
N GLY A 66 6.04 3.68 -14.78
CA GLY A 66 5.67 3.34 -13.39
C GLY A 66 4.24 3.75 -13.04
N ARG A 67 3.78 4.90 -13.55
CA ARG A 67 2.41 5.39 -13.36
C ARG A 67 1.38 4.55 -14.12
N GLN A 68 1.70 4.16 -15.36
CA GLN A 68 0.85 3.26 -16.14
C GLN A 68 0.72 1.88 -15.48
N ILE A 69 1.83 1.30 -15.02
CA ILE A 69 1.83 0.03 -14.28
C ILE A 69 0.96 0.15 -13.01
N MET A 70 1.13 1.23 -12.23
CA MET A 70 0.34 1.47 -11.03
C MET A 70 -1.16 1.56 -11.33
N LEU A 71 -1.55 2.26 -12.40
CA LEU A 71 -2.96 2.37 -12.80
C LEU A 71 -3.54 1.01 -13.21
N VAL A 72 -2.80 0.20 -13.97
CA VAL A 72 -3.27 -1.14 -14.37
C VAL A 72 -3.35 -2.06 -13.15
N ALA A 73 -2.34 -2.05 -12.28
CA ALA A 73 -2.34 -2.84 -11.06
C ALA A 73 -3.48 -2.44 -10.11
N ALA A 74 -3.74 -1.14 -9.95
CA ALA A 74 -4.87 -0.63 -9.17
C ALA A 74 -6.22 -1.04 -9.76
N ARG A 75 -6.37 -0.99 -11.09
CA ARG A 75 -7.58 -1.46 -11.78
C ARG A 75 -7.81 -2.94 -11.54
N ASN A 76 -6.78 -3.76 -11.67
CA ASN A 76 -6.88 -5.21 -11.44
C ASN A 76 -7.24 -5.51 -9.99
N ALA A 77 -6.65 -4.77 -9.04
CA ALA A 77 -6.98 -4.91 -7.63
C ALA A 77 -8.43 -4.54 -7.31
N LEU A 78 -8.92 -3.45 -7.90
CA LEU A 78 -10.31 -3.03 -7.77
C LEU A 78 -11.24 -4.10 -8.32
N LEU A 79 -10.98 -4.61 -9.53
CA LEU A 79 -11.79 -5.65 -10.16
C LEU A 79 -11.78 -6.97 -9.36
N ALA A 80 -10.62 -7.39 -8.87
CA ALA A 80 -10.50 -8.60 -8.05
C ALA A 80 -11.28 -8.47 -6.74
N SER A 81 -11.16 -7.32 -6.07
CA SER A 81 -11.87 -7.05 -4.82
C SER A 81 -13.39 -6.93 -5.00
N SER A 82 -13.85 -6.30 -6.07
CA SER A 82 -15.28 -6.17 -6.36
C SER A 82 -15.91 -7.50 -6.74
N LEU A 83 -15.21 -8.34 -7.52
CA LEU A 83 -15.64 -9.70 -7.83
C LEU A 83 -15.72 -10.58 -6.58
N ALA A 84 -14.72 -10.49 -5.69
CA ALA A 84 -14.72 -11.22 -4.43
C ALA A 84 -15.89 -10.80 -3.53
N LEU A 85 -16.18 -9.50 -3.44
CA LEU A 85 -17.33 -8.97 -2.71
C LEU A 85 -18.65 -9.45 -3.32
N ALA A 86 -18.81 -9.34 -4.64
CA ALA A 86 -20.02 -9.79 -5.33
C ALA A 86 -20.25 -11.29 -5.13
N GLY A 87 -19.21 -12.12 -5.28
CA GLY A 87 -19.29 -13.55 -5.02
C GLY A 87 -19.64 -13.89 -3.57
N GLY A 88 -19.04 -13.17 -2.60
CA GLY A 88 -19.36 -13.31 -1.19
C GLY A 88 -20.81 -12.95 -0.86
N MET A 89 -21.34 -11.88 -1.47
CA MET A 89 -22.74 -11.49 -1.32
C MET A 89 -23.70 -12.53 -1.90
N ILE A 90 -23.40 -13.06 -3.10
CA ILE A 90 -24.21 -14.12 -3.73
C ILE A 90 -24.21 -15.38 -2.85
N TYR A 91 -23.05 -15.80 -2.36
CA TYR A 91 -22.94 -16.96 -1.48
C TYR A 91 -23.73 -16.78 -0.19
N ALA A 92 -23.60 -15.61 0.47
CA ALA A 92 -24.34 -15.33 1.70
C ALA A 92 -25.86 -15.29 1.47
N ALA A 93 -26.31 -14.77 0.33
CA ALA A 93 -27.72 -14.79 -0.05
C ALA A 93 -28.23 -16.23 -0.25
N LEU A 94 -27.44 -17.10 -0.89
CA LEU A 94 -27.79 -18.51 -1.09
C LEU A 94 -27.76 -19.34 0.21
N ALA A 95 -26.92 -18.96 1.16
CA ALA A 95 -26.76 -19.64 2.45
C ALA A 95 -27.67 -19.06 3.55
N GLU A 96 -28.55 -18.10 3.21
CA GLU A 96 -29.45 -17.41 4.15
C GLU A 96 -28.73 -16.74 5.33
N ILE A 97 -27.47 -16.33 5.13
CA ILE A 97 -26.65 -15.68 6.16
C ILE A 97 -27.03 -14.20 6.22
N THR A 98 -27.63 -13.78 7.34
CA THR A 98 -28.09 -12.39 7.56
C THR A 98 -27.07 -11.51 8.27
N THR A 99 -26.03 -12.10 8.88
CA THR A 99 -24.98 -11.38 9.60
C THR A 99 -23.61 -11.83 9.12
N MET A 100 -22.83 -10.91 8.55
CA MET A 100 -21.42 -11.17 8.22
C MET A 100 -20.51 -10.70 9.37
N PRO A 101 -19.64 -11.57 9.89
CA PRO A 101 -18.62 -11.15 10.84
C PRO A 101 -17.66 -10.14 10.19
N VAL A 102 -17.33 -9.08 10.95
CA VAL A 102 -16.44 -7.98 10.52
C VAL A 102 -15.06 -8.49 10.06
N SER A 103 -14.60 -9.64 10.58
CA SER A 103 -13.37 -10.28 10.14
C SER A 103 -13.36 -10.62 8.64
N LEU A 104 -14.51 -10.91 8.04
CA LEU A 104 -14.62 -11.19 6.61
C LEU A 104 -14.45 -9.92 5.75
N LEU A 105 -14.64 -8.72 6.31
CA LEU A 105 -14.34 -7.45 5.60
C LEU A 105 -12.83 -7.27 5.36
N GLY A 106 -11.98 -8.02 6.06
CA GLY A 106 -10.55 -8.08 5.78
C GLY A 106 -10.21 -8.84 4.49
N LEU A 107 -11.05 -9.78 4.05
CA LEU A 107 -10.79 -10.59 2.85
C LEU A 107 -10.73 -9.76 1.56
N PRO A 108 -11.69 -8.85 1.26
CA PRO A 108 -11.59 -7.97 0.10
C PRO A 108 -10.32 -7.12 0.09
N LEU A 109 -9.90 -6.61 1.26
CA LEU A 109 -8.66 -5.84 1.40
C LEU A 109 -7.42 -6.70 1.16
N GLY A 110 -7.41 -7.93 1.69
CA GLY A 110 -6.34 -8.90 1.43
C GLY A 110 -6.25 -9.26 -0.05
N ILE A 111 -7.38 -9.52 -0.71
CA ILE A 111 -7.48 -9.83 -2.14
C ILE A 111 -7.03 -8.64 -2.98
N ALA A 112 -7.47 -7.43 -2.66
CA ALA A 112 -7.04 -6.20 -3.33
C ALA A 112 -5.51 -6.01 -3.22
N THR A 113 -4.96 -6.21 -2.02
CA THR A 113 -3.52 -6.04 -1.77
C THR A 113 -2.69 -7.08 -2.53
N ALA A 114 -3.10 -8.36 -2.46
CA ALA A 114 -2.42 -9.45 -3.14
C ALA A 114 -2.45 -9.29 -4.67
N SER A 115 -3.62 -8.98 -5.23
CA SER A 115 -3.80 -8.77 -6.68
C SER A 115 -3.07 -7.52 -7.18
N TYR A 116 -3.00 -6.45 -6.38
CA TYR A 116 -2.18 -5.28 -6.69
C TYR A 116 -0.70 -5.65 -6.77
N ILE A 117 -0.16 -6.32 -5.74
CA ILE A 117 1.25 -6.72 -5.69
C ILE A 117 1.59 -7.68 -6.83
N ALA A 118 0.75 -8.69 -7.07
CA ALA A 118 0.94 -9.64 -8.16
C ALA A 118 0.94 -8.94 -9.53
N SER A 119 -0.02 -8.03 -9.76
CA SER A 119 -0.10 -7.28 -11.03
C SER A 119 1.08 -6.33 -11.21
N ASP A 120 1.48 -5.61 -10.16
CA ASP A 120 2.61 -4.68 -10.19
C ASP A 120 3.93 -5.41 -10.45
N LEU A 121 4.14 -6.60 -9.85
CA LEU A 121 5.32 -7.43 -10.13
C LEU A 121 5.30 -7.98 -11.56
N TRP A 122 4.17 -8.53 -12.01
CA TRP A 122 4.05 -9.10 -13.35
C TRP A 122 4.36 -8.06 -14.44
N LEU A 123 3.71 -6.89 -14.38
CA LEU A 123 3.83 -5.83 -15.38
C LEU A 123 5.22 -5.19 -15.42
N ARG A 124 6.04 -5.39 -14.40
CA ARG A 124 7.44 -4.95 -14.36
C ARG A 124 8.39 -5.94 -15.01
N HIS A 125 8.02 -7.22 -15.05
CA HIS A 125 8.80 -8.28 -15.69
C HIS A 125 8.43 -8.51 -17.17
N SER A 126 7.32 -7.94 -17.65
CA SER A 126 6.93 -7.88 -19.07
C SER A 126 7.53 -6.69 -19.80
#